data_AF-A0A261GEJ3-F1
#
_entry.id   AF-A0A261GEJ3-F1
#
_cell.length_a   1.000
_cell.length_b   1.000
_cell.length_c   1.000
_cell.angle_alpha   90.00
_cell.angle_beta   90.00
_cell.angle_gamma   90.00
#
_symmetry.space_group_name_H-M   'P 1'
#
loop_
_entity.id
_entity.type
_entity.pdbx_description
1 polymer ?
#
loop_
_entity_poly.entity_id
_entity_poly.type
_entity_poly.pdbx_seq_one_letter_code
_entity_poly.pdbx_strand_id
1 'polypeptide(L)' 'VVVMIETIFLLSIFAEIFTTTGGGPGYETTNLAFLIYSQALLQFDVGMASSGGLIAVVIANIAAFVLIRMIGKNLTDKP' A
#
# COMPACT_ATOMS: atom_id res chain seq x y z
N VAL A 1 -18.68 -1.08 -10.07
CA VAL A 1 -18.18 0.27 -10.43
C VAL A 1 -17.28 0.84 -9.35
N VAL A 2 -17.72 0.90 -8.08
CA VAL A 2 -16.91 1.39 -6.94
C VAL A 2 -15.57 0.67 -6.79
N VAL A 3 -15.54 -0.67 -6.93
CA VAL A 3 -14.29 -1.46 -6.84
C VAL A 3 -13.28 -1.11 -7.94
N MET A 4 -13.74 -0.80 -9.16
CA MET A 4 -12.81 -0.36 -10.22
C MET A 4 -12.23 1.03 -9.94
N ILE A 5 -13.03 1.91 -9.34
CA ILE A 5 -12.60 3.26 -8.97
C ILE A 5 -11.60 3.19 -7.80
N GLU A 6 -11.85 2.35 -6.81
CA GLU A 6 -10.92 2.09 -5.69
C GLU A 6 -9.56 1.54 -6.17
N THR A 7 -9.55 0.61 -7.13
CA THR A 7 -8.30 0.09 -7.72
C THR A 7 -7.53 1.17 -8.48
N ILE A 8 -8.22 2.08 -9.17
CA ILE A 8 -7.59 3.23 -9.84
C ILE A 8 -7.05 4.21 -8.79
N PHE A 9 -7.76 4.42 -7.69
CA PHE A 9 -7.36 5.35 -6.64
C PHE A 9 -6.08 4.90 -5.91
N LEU A 10 -5.94 3.61 -5.65
CA LEU A 10 -4.69 3.01 -5.15
C LEU A 10 -3.54 3.14 -6.16
N LEU A 11 -3.81 2.93 -7.44
CA LEU A 11 -2.84 3.13 -8.52
C LEU A 11 -2.46 4.61 -8.65
N SER A 12 -3.38 5.55 -8.42
CA SER A 12 -3.12 6.99 -8.48
C SER A 12 -2.06 7.42 -7.47
N ILE A 13 -2.11 6.94 -6.22
CA ILE A 13 -1.09 7.27 -5.22
C ILE A 13 0.31 6.75 -5.65
N PHE A 14 0.39 5.52 -6.16
CA PHE A 14 1.65 4.97 -6.67
C PHE A 14 2.15 5.74 -7.90
N ALA A 15 1.26 5.99 -8.86
CA ALA A 15 1.58 6.70 -10.10
C ALA A 15 1.99 8.15 -9.84
N GLU A 16 1.34 8.83 -8.89
CA GLU A 16 1.68 10.18 -8.46
C GLU A 16 3.08 10.24 -7.86
N ILE A 17 3.43 9.30 -6.97
CA ILE A 17 4.80 9.25 -6.44
C ILE A 17 5.80 9.00 -7.58
N PHE A 18 5.51 8.05 -8.47
CA PHE A 18 6.39 7.68 -9.57
C PHE A 18 6.63 8.81 -10.58
N THR A 19 5.58 9.52 -11.01
CA THR A 19 5.69 10.54 -12.06
C THR A 19 6.08 11.92 -11.52
N THR A 20 5.67 12.25 -10.29
CA THR A 20 5.82 13.61 -9.77
C THR A 20 7.09 13.78 -8.94
N THR A 21 7.52 12.76 -8.19
CA THR A 21 8.67 12.87 -7.28
C THR A 21 9.72 11.79 -7.45
N GLY A 22 9.38 10.66 -8.09
CA GLY A 22 10.25 9.48 -8.17
C GLY A 22 10.65 8.90 -6.80
N GLY A 23 9.94 9.26 -5.72
CA GLY A 23 10.27 8.91 -4.34
C GLY A 23 11.09 9.95 -3.57
N GLY A 24 11.39 11.11 -4.16
CA GLY A 24 12.25 12.14 -3.57
C GLY A 24 11.58 13.24 -2.74
N PRO A 25 12.37 14.09 -2.04
CA PRO A 25 13.84 14.05 -1.98
C PRO A 25 14.33 12.92 -1.04
N GLY A 26 15.19 12.04 -1.54
CA GLY A 26 15.59 10.83 -0.80
C GLY A 26 14.49 9.76 -0.81
N TYR A 27 13.83 9.56 0.35
CA TYR A 27 12.76 8.55 0.54
C TYR A 27 11.47 9.15 1.15
N GLU A 28 11.34 10.47 1.25
CA GLU A 28 10.27 11.12 2.02
C GLU A 28 8.86 10.92 1.45
N THR A 29 8.75 10.75 0.13
CA THR A 29 7.45 10.52 -0.53
C THR A 29 7.18 9.06 -0.84
N THR A 30 8.06 8.15 -0.40
CA THR A 30 7.92 6.72 -0.70
C THR A 30 6.87 6.04 0.19
N ASN A 31 6.09 5.15 -0.42
CA ASN A 31 5.19 4.25 0.31
C ASN A 31 5.70 2.80 0.22
N LEU A 32 5.11 1.87 0.98
CA LEU A 32 5.55 0.46 0.99
C LEU A 32 5.59 -0.16 -0.41
N ALA A 33 4.60 0.12 -1.26
CA ALA A 33 4.56 -0.40 -2.64
C ALA A 33 5.66 0.20 -3.52
N PHE A 34 5.94 1.50 -3.38
CA PHE A 34 6.99 2.21 -4.09
C PHE A 34 8.39 1.78 -3.64
N LEU A 35 8.56 1.48 -2.36
CA LEU A 35 9.81 0.91 -1.83
C LEU A 35 10.10 -0.48 -2.41
N ILE A 36 9.09 -1.35 -2.48
CA ILE A 36 9.23 -2.67 -3.11
C ILE A 36 9.55 -2.52 -4.60
N TYR A 37 8.88 -1.60 -5.29
CA TYR A 37 9.17 -1.26 -6.70
C TYR A 37 10.62 -0.80 -6.89
N SER A 38 11.08 0.14 -6.06
CA SER A 38 12.45 0.68 -6.13
C SER A 38 13.48 -0.42 -5.88
N GLN A 39 13.29 -1.26 -4.86
CA GLN A 39 14.22 -2.34 -4.57
C GLN A 39 14.25 -3.40 -5.68
N ALA A 40 13.08 -3.76 -6.23
CA ALA A 40 12.97 -4.78 -7.26
C ALA A 40 13.55 -4.35 -8.62
N LEU A 41 13.28 -3.11 -9.04
CA LEU A 41 13.55 -2.65 -10.42
C LEU A 41 14.66 -1.61 -10.53
N LEU A 42 14.94 -0.83 -9.49
CA LEU A 42 16.05 0.15 -9.51
C LEU A 42 17.33 -0.43 -8.90
N GLN A 43 17.22 -1.19 -7.81
CA GLN A 43 18.35 -1.89 -7.19
C GLN A 43 18.57 -3.31 -7.73
N PHE A 44 17.65 -3.84 -8.52
CA PHE A 44 17.65 -5.24 -8.99
C PHE A 44 17.73 -6.28 -7.87
N ASP A 45 17.35 -5.93 -6.64
CA ASP A 45 17.33 -6.82 -5.48
C ASP A 45 15.92 -7.37 -5.29
N VAL A 46 15.64 -8.43 -6.05
CA VAL A 46 14.35 -9.13 -6.02
C VAL A 46 14.18 -9.89 -4.70
N GLY A 47 15.27 -10.26 -4.02
CA GLY A 47 15.24 -10.98 -2.75
C GLY A 47 14.70 -10.10 -1.62
N MET A 48 15.30 -8.91 -1.45
CA MET A 48 14.84 -7.93 -0.46
C MET A 48 13.44 -7.41 -0.79
N ALA A 49 13.15 -7.15 -2.07
CA ALA A 49 11.82 -6.71 -2.49
C ALA A 49 10.73 -7.75 -2.21
N SER A 50 11.02 -9.04 -2.41
CA SER A 50 10.09 -10.14 -2.11
C SER A 50 9.82 -10.28 -0.61
N SER A 51 10.87 -10.19 0.22
CA SER A 51 10.73 -10.16 1.69
C SER A 51 9.87 -8.97 2.15
N GLY A 52 10.12 -7.78 1.59
CA GLY A 52 9.30 -6.58 1.84
C GLY A 52 7.84 -6.75 1.42
N GLY A 53 7.59 -7.42 0.30
CA GLY A 53 6.25 -7.77 -0.18
C GLY A 53 5.50 -8.69 0.79
N LEU A 54 6.16 -9.73 1.31
CA LEU A 54 5.54 -10.64 2.28
C LEU A 54 5.15 -9.90 3.58
N ILE A 55 6.03 -9.03 4.07
CA ILE A 55 5.79 -8.22 5.27
C ILE A 55 4.62 -7.24 5.02
N ALA A 56 4.57 -6.58 3.87
CA ALA A 56 3.49 -5.68 3.51
C ALA A 56 2.11 -6.39 3.51
N VAL A 57 2.05 -7.63 3.02
CA VAL A 57 0.81 -8.45 3.03
C VAL A 57 0.38 -8.80 4.46
N VAL A 58 1.32 -9.14 5.34
CA VAL A 58 1.01 -9.43 6.75
C VAL A 58 0.42 -8.18 7.43
N ILE A 59 1.04 -7.02 7.23
CA ILE A 59 0.54 -5.74 7.77
C ILE A 59 -0.86 -5.42 7.20
N ALA A 60 -1.08 -5.64 5.91
CA ALA A 60 -2.37 -5.42 5.27
C ALA A 60 -3.48 -6.31 5.88
N ASN A 61 -3.18 -7.58 6.16
CA ASN A 61 -4.14 -8.48 6.81
C ASN A 61 -4.46 -8.05 8.25
N ILE A 62 -3.45 -7.60 9.00
CA ILE A 62 -3.66 -7.07 10.36
C ILE A 62 -4.53 -5.80 10.30
N ALA A 63 -4.25 -4.88 9.38
CA ALA A 63 -5.04 -3.67 9.18
C ALA A 63 -6.48 -4.00 8.78
N ALA A 64 -6.68 -4.97 7.87
CA ALA A 64 -8.00 -5.44 7.48
C ALA A 64 -8.80 -6.01 8.67
N PHE A 65 -8.16 -6.80 9.52
CA PHE A 65 -8.79 -7.32 10.74
C PHE A 65 -9.23 -6.19 11.69
N VAL A 66 -8.37 -5.18 11.89
CA VAL A 66 -8.69 -4.02 12.74
C VAL A 66 -9.83 -3.20 12.15
N LEU A 67 -9.81 -2.94 10.84
CA LEU A 67 -10.84 -2.18 10.13
C LEU A 67 -12.20 -2.88 10.22
N ILE A 68 -12.25 -4.19 9.95
CA ILE A 68 -13.47 -4.99 10.08
C ILE A 68 -13.99 -4.97 11.52
N ARG A 69 -13.11 -5.07 12.52
CA ARG A 69 -13.51 -5.02 13.93
C ARG A 69 -14.01 -3.64 14.35
N MET A 70 -13.43 -2.56 13.82
CA MET A 70 -13.84 -1.19 14.13
C MET A 70 -15.20 -0.86 13.48
N ILE A 71 -15.37 -1.18 12.20
CA ILE A 71 -16.62 -0.95 11.46
C ILE A 71 -17.72 -1.88 11.98
N GLY A 72 -17.41 -3.16 12.22
CA GLY A 72 -18.35 -4.13 12.77
C GLY A 72 -18.89 -3.76 14.16
N LYS A 73 -18.09 -3.08 15.00
CA LYS A 73 -18.58 -2.54 16.28
C LYS A 73 -19.54 -1.35 16.10
N ASN A 74 -19.33 -0.50 15.09
CA ASN A 74 -20.21 0.65 14.81
C ASN A 74 -21.52 0.24 14.11
N LEU A 75 -21.64 -0.98 13.58
CA LEU A 75 -22.85 -1.48 12.92
C LEU A 75 -23.80 -2.24 13.88
N THR A 76 -23.33 -2.63 15.07
CA THR A 76 -24.15 -3.29 16.10
C THR A 76 -24.89 -2.28 17.00
N ASP A 77 -24.54 -0.99 16.94
CA ASP A 77 -25.38 0.09 17.48
C ASP A 77 -26.45 0.47 16.45
N LYS A 78 -27.51 -0.35 16.40
CA LYS A 78 -28.83 0.11 15.96
C LYS A 78 -29.77 0.01 17.17
N PRO A 79 -30.61 1.04 17.44
CA PRO A 79 -31.71 0.89 18.40
C PRO A 79 -32.69 -0.19 17.94
#